data_AF-A0A958G9Q1-F1
#
_entry.id   AF-A0A958G9Q1-F1
#
_cell.length_a   1.000
_cell.length_b   1.000
_cell.length_c   1.000
_cell.angle_alpha   90.00
_cell.angle_beta   90.00
_cell.angle_gamma   90.00
#
_symmetry.space_group_name_H-M   'P 1'
#
loop_
_entity.id
_entity.type
_entity.pdbx_description
1 polymer ?
#
loop_
_entity_poly.entity_id
_entity_poly.type
_entity_poly.pdbx_seq_one_letter_code
_entity_poly.pdbx_strand_id
1 'polypeptide(L)'
;HRFQRNLRAEFNQMFHETWANLEENFYDEHFHGANWVALGKRYAAFLPHVASREDLRVLLNDMLGELNASHLAFRSSGKEEETFYSLRSRQTGLIFDDADPYRVARIVADTPADKAGKDVRPGDVLVGVDGTPVDP
;
A
#
# COMPACT_ATOMS: atom_id res chain seq x y z
N HIS A 1 -27.69 15.18 7.18
CA HIS A 1 -26.64 15.23 8.21
C HIS A 1 -25.29 15.54 7.57
N ARG A 2 -24.56 16.57 8.03
CA ARG A 2 -23.22 16.91 7.53
C ARG A 2 -22.20 16.37 8.53
N PHE A 3 -21.56 15.26 8.20
CA PHE A 3 -20.49 14.69 9.01
C PHE A 3 -19.24 15.58 8.84
N GLN A 4 -18.82 16.27 9.90
CA GLN A 4 -17.56 17.02 9.92
C GLN A 4 -16.45 16.10 10.46
N ARG A 5 -15.46 15.80 9.62
CA ARG A 5 -14.29 14.98 10.00
C ARG A 5 -13.31 15.79 10.85
N ASN A 6 -12.86 15.21 11.96
CA ASN A 6 -11.73 15.71 12.74
C ASN A 6 -10.61 14.67 12.68
N LEU A 7 -9.68 14.85 11.73
CA LEU A 7 -8.60 13.90 11.48
C LEU A 7 -7.73 13.64 12.71
N ARG A 8 -7.49 14.67 13.53
CA ARG A 8 -6.70 14.51 14.77
C ARG A 8 -7.40 13.59 15.77
N ALA A 9 -8.70 13.76 15.96
CA ALA A 9 -9.48 12.90 16.84
C ALA A 9 -9.55 11.46 16.29
N GLU A 10 -9.73 11.30 14.97
CA GLU A 10 -9.70 9.99 14.31
C GLU A 10 -8.34 9.31 14.47
N PHE A 11 -7.23 10.03 14.29
CA PHE A 11 -5.87 9.47 14.43
C PHE A 11 -5.56 9.05 15.87
N ASN A 12 -5.98 9.84 16.87
CA ASN A 12 -5.86 9.45 18.27
C ASN A 12 -6.62 8.14 18.55
N GLN A 13 -7.85 8.03 18.05
CA GLN A 13 -8.64 6.82 18.23
C GLN A 13 -7.99 5.63 17.53
N MET A 14 -7.52 5.78 16.28
CA MET A 14 -6.83 4.72 15.54
C MET A 14 -5.57 4.24 16.26
N PHE A 15 -4.81 5.16 16.85
CA PHE A 15 -3.65 4.83 17.66
C PHE A 15 -4.03 3.97 18.87
N HIS A 16 -4.98 4.45 19.68
CA HIS A 16 -5.39 3.75 20.90
C HIS A 16 -6.04 2.41 20.62
N GLU A 17 -6.84 2.29 19.56
CA GLU A 17 -7.41 1.01 19.14
C GLU A 17 -6.33 0.04 18.66
N THR A 18 -5.34 0.50 17.89
CA THR A 18 -4.24 -0.36 17.46
C THR A 18 -3.44 -0.85 18.66
N TRP A 19 -3.16 0.05 19.61
CA TRP A 19 -2.43 -0.29 20.84
C TRP A 19 -3.18 -1.30 21.71
N ALA A 20 -4.48 -1.09 21.95
CA ALA A 20 -5.32 -1.98 22.75
C ALA A 20 -5.57 -3.33 22.05
N ASN A 21 -5.83 -3.35 20.74
CA ASN A 21 -6.01 -4.61 20.00
C ASN A 21 -4.76 -5.50 20.11
N LEU A 22 -3.56 -4.91 20.03
CA LEU A 22 -2.33 -5.68 20.20
C LEU A 22 -2.11 -6.13 21.65
N GLU A 23 -2.55 -5.33 22.63
CA GLU A 23 -2.54 -5.75 24.04
C GLU A 23 -3.33 -7.04 24.25
N GLU A 24 -4.48 -7.17 23.58
CA GLU A 24 -5.38 -8.33 23.72
C GLU A 24 -5.01 -9.52 22.83
N ASN A 25 -4.39 -9.29 21.66
CA ASN A 25 -4.27 -10.31 20.60
C ASN A 25 -2.84 -10.65 20.19
N PHE A 26 -1.80 -10.02 20.76
CA PHE A 26 -0.43 -10.39 20.45
C PHE A 26 -0.11 -11.80 20.99
N TYR A 27 0.54 -12.64 20.18
CA TYR A 27 0.67 -14.07 20.48
C TYR A 27 1.60 -14.39 21.66
N ASP A 28 2.53 -13.49 21.98
CA ASP A 28 3.40 -13.58 23.14
C ASP A 28 2.94 -12.55 24.18
N GLU A 29 2.36 -13.03 25.27
CA GLU A 29 1.87 -12.20 26.37
C GLU A 29 2.94 -11.29 27.00
N HIS A 30 4.23 -11.60 26.79
CA HIS A 30 5.35 -10.80 27.27
C HIS A 30 5.91 -9.82 26.23
N PHE A 31 5.29 -9.73 25.04
CA PHE A 31 5.70 -8.81 23.97
C PHE A 31 7.17 -8.94 23.58
N HIS A 32 7.72 -10.16 23.57
CA HIS A 32 9.15 -10.45 23.40
C HIS A 32 10.07 -9.70 24.39
N GLY A 33 9.57 -9.42 25.60
CA GLY A 33 10.28 -8.67 26.63
C GLY A 33 10.15 -7.15 26.52
N ALA A 34 9.41 -6.64 25.53
CA ALA A 34 9.11 -5.22 25.43
C ALA A 34 8.06 -4.79 26.47
N ASN A 35 8.19 -3.58 27.01
CA ASN A 35 7.17 -3.02 27.90
C ASN A 35 6.08 -2.32 27.07
N TRP A 36 5.03 -3.07 26.71
CA TRP A 36 3.97 -2.59 25.83
C TRP A 36 3.24 -1.34 26.35
N VAL A 37 3.03 -1.26 27.66
CA VAL A 37 2.41 -0.10 28.31
C VAL A 37 3.31 1.14 28.21
N ALA A 38 4.62 0.97 28.40
CA ALA A 38 5.57 2.07 28.25
C ALA A 38 5.71 2.52 26.80
N LEU A 39 5.69 1.58 25.84
CA LEU A 39 5.70 1.89 24.41
C LEU A 39 4.45 2.69 24.02
N GLY A 40 3.26 2.25 24.40
CA GLY A 40 2.02 3.00 24.14
C GLY A 40 2.08 4.44 24.65
N LYS A 41 2.58 4.65 25.87
CA LYS A 41 2.76 6.00 26.45
C LYS A 41 3.80 6.83 25.69
N ARG A 42 4.94 6.24 25.35
CA ARG A 42 6.02 6.91 24.61
C ARG A 42 5.54 7.38 23.25
N TYR A 43 4.84 6.52 22.51
CA TYR A 43 4.39 6.83 21.15
C TYR A 43 3.16 7.76 21.15
N ALA A 44 2.26 7.65 22.12
CA ALA A 44 1.14 8.57 22.28
C ALA A 44 1.58 10.04 22.46
N ALA A 45 2.76 10.27 23.04
CA ALA A 45 3.29 11.63 23.22
C ALA A 45 3.54 12.37 21.89
N PHE A 46 3.67 11.65 20.77
CA PHE A 46 3.86 12.25 19.45
C PHE A 46 2.54 12.54 18.71
N LEU A 47 1.40 12.01 19.17
CA LEU A 47 0.09 12.25 18.54
C LEU A 47 -0.25 13.73 18.30
N PRO A 48 0.12 14.69 19.19
CA PRO A 48 -0.11 16.11 18.93
C PRO A 48 0.58 16.66 17.67
N HIS A 49 1.62 15.97 17.19
CA HIS A 49 2.44 16.34 16.03
C HIS A 49 2.06 15.59 14.74
N VAL A 50 1.14 14.62 14.82
CA VAL A 50 0.63 13.89 13.65
C VAL A 50 -0.32 14.80 12.88
N ALA A 51 0.08 15.18 11.67
CA ALA A 51 -0.68 16.08 10.80
C ALA A 51 -1.28 15.37 9.58
N SER A 52 -0.70 14.24 9.19
CA SER A 52 -1.12 13.44 8.04
C SER A 52 -1.35 11.97 8.41
N ARG A 53 -2.05 11.24 7.53
CA ARG A 53 -2.22 9.79 7.69
C ARG A 53 -0.90 9.04 7.46
N GLU A 54 0.02 9.62 6.70
CA GLU A 54 1.38 9.12 6.57
C GLU A 54 2.14 9.20 7.90
N ASP A 55 2.08 10.34 8.61
CA ASP A 55 2.67 10.48 9.94
C ASP A 55 2.11 9.44 10.91
N LEU A 56 0.79 9.18 10.86
CA LEU A 56 0.14 8.15 11.67
C LEU A 56 0.70 6.76 11.35
N ARG A 57 0.85 6.43 10.05
CA ARG A 57 1.43 5.15 9.63
C ARG A 57 2.87 5.01 10.11
N VAL A 58 3.70 6.05 10.02
CA VAL A 58 5.07 6.03 10.55
C VAL A 58 5.05 5.78 12.05
N LEU A 59 4.29 6.59 12.81
CA LEU A 59 4.20 6.48 14.26
C LEU A 59 3.80 5.08 14.73
N LEU A 60 2.75 4.50 14.12
CA LEU A 60 2.27 3.17 14.48
C LEU A 60 3.24 2.07 14.05
N ASN A 61 3.84 2.15 12.86
CA ASN A 61 4.79 1.13 12.42
C ASN A 61 6.10 1.16 13.22
N ASP A 62 6.56 2.33 13.65
CA ASP A 62 7.70 2.44 14.55
C ASP A 62 7.40 1.77 15.90
N MET A 63 6.21 2.02 16.48
CA MET A 63 5.79 1.37 17.73
C MET A 63 5.67 -0.14 17.59
N LEU A 64 5.07 -0.62 16.51
CA LEU A 64 4.91 -2.06 16.24
C LEU A 64 6.27 -2.73 15.98
N GLY A 65 7.21 -2.01 15.34
CA GLY A 65 8.55 -2.50 15.06
C GLY A 65 9.37 -2.83 16.32
N GLU A 66 9.11 -2.15 17.44
CA GLU A 66 9.75 -2.42 18.74
C GLU A 66 9.44 -3.83 19.28
N LEU A 67 8.39 -4.48 18.77
CA LEU A 67 8.05 -5.87 19.13
C LEU A 67 8.88 -6.91 18.39
N ASN A 68 9.66 -6.54 17.38
CA ASN A 68 10.52 -7.44 16.59
C ASN A 68 9.77 -8.69 16.06
N ALA A 69 8.52 -8.49 15.59
CA ALA A 69 7.65 -9.54 15.08
C ALA A 69 7.44 -9.39 13.57
N SER A 70 7.42 -10.51 12.84
CA SER A 70 7.11 -10.50 11.40
C SER A 70 5.63 -10.25 11.14
N HIS A 71 5.28 -9.74 9.95
CA HIS A 71 3.90 -9.50 9.50
C HIS A 71 3.10 -8.51 10.35
N LEU A 72 3.77 -7.77 11.25
CA LEU A 72 3.15 -6.76 12.08
C LEU A 72 3.35 -5.38 11.46
N ALA A 73 2.34 -4.91 10.74
CA ALA A 73 2.35 -3.59 10.11
C ALA A 73 0.98 -2.94 10.17
N PHE A 74 0.97 -1.63 10.38
CA PHE A 74 -0.23 -0.80 10.28
C PHE A 74 -0.35 -0.19 8.88
N ARG A 75 -1.52 -0.37 8.26
CA ARG A 75 -1.88 0.22 6.97
C ARG A 75 -3.21 0.94 7.08
N SER A 76 -3.30 2.10 6.45
CA SER A 76 -4.51 2.91 6.41
C SER A 76 -4.53 3.71 5.12
N SER A 77 -5.72 4.10 4.68
CA SER A 77 -5.95 4.97 3.52
C SER A 77 -7.13 5.89 3.78
N GLY A 78 -7.13 7.10 3.23
CA GLY A 78 -8.26 8.02 3.35
C GLY A 78 -8.38 8.98 2.17
N LYS A 79 -9.54 9.63 2.03
CA LYS A 79 -9.82 10.59 0.95
C LYS A 79 -8.83 11.78 0.93
N GLU A 80 -8.33 12.15 2.10
CA GLU A 80 -7.32 13.18 2.27
C GLU A 80 -5.96 12.83 1.65
N GLU A 81 -5.75 11.58 1.22
CA GLU A 81 -4.55 11.12 0.51
C GLU A 81 -4.79 10.93 -1.00
N GLU A 82 -5.99 11.27 -1.51
CA GLU A 82 -6.28 11.17 -2.94
C GLU A 82 -5.41 12.16 -3.72
N THR A 83 -4.52 11.63 -4.56
CA THR A 83 -3.71 12.42 -5.49
C THR A 83 -4.40 12.51 -6.85
N PHE A 84 -4.28 13.66 -7.52
CA PHE A 84 -4.84 13.86 -8.86
C PHE A 84 -4.16 12.95 -9.90
N TYR A 85 -2.87 12.69 -9.72
CA TYR A 85 -2.09 11.76 -10.53
C TYR A 85 -1.85 10.48 -9.73
N SER A 86 -2.31 9.34 -10.26
CA SER A 86 -1.94 8.02 -9.77
C SER A 86 -1.29 7.23 -10.90
N LEU A 87 -0.08 6.74 -10.69
CA LEU A 87 0.57 5.82 -11.61
C LEU A 87 -0.02 4.43 -11.35
N ARG A 88 -1.02 4.05 -12.15
CA ARG A 88 -1.51 2.67 -12.18
C ARG A 88 -0.87 1.95 -13.36
N SER A 89 0.22 1.23 -13.12
CA SER A 89 0.73 0.29 -14.11
C SER A 89 -0.09 -1.01 -14.04
N ARG A 90 -0.77 -1.38 -15.13
CA ARG A 90 -1.26 -2.74 -15.31
C ARG A 90 -0.19 -3.53 -16.04
N GLN A 91 0.29 -4.62 -15.44
CA GLN A 91 1.25 -5.51 -16.09
C GLN A 91 0.50 -6.50 -16.97
N THR A 92 0.61 -6.33 -18.29
CA THR A 92 -0.01 -7.24 -19.28
C THR A 92 0.80 -8.51 -19.49
N GLY A 93 2.11 -8.46 -19.21
CA GLY A 93 3.06 -9.54 -19.51
C GLY A 93 3.65 -9.48 -20.91
N LEU A 94 3.42 -8.39 -21.65
CA LEU A 94 4.09 -8.09 -22.91
C LEU A 94 5.38 -7.32 -22.64
N ILE A 95 6.47 -7.74 -23.27
CA ILE A 95 7.73 -7.00 -23.31
C ILE A 95 7.90 -6.50 -24.74
N PHE A 96 8.09 -5.19 -24.90
CA PHE A 96 8.30 -4.56 -26.19
C PHE A 96 9.79 -4.51 -26.55
N ASP A 97 10.08 -4.34 -27.83
CA ASP A 97 11.42 -4.15 -28.34
C ASP A 97 11.95 -2.75 -27.93
N ASP A 98 13.23 -2.68 -27.53
CA ASP A 98 13.84 -1.43 -27.07
C ASP A 98 14.03 -0.41 -28.21
N ALA A 99 14.16 -0.88 -29.45
CA ALA A 99 14.33 -0.05 -30.65
C ALA A 99 13.00 0.23 -31.38
N ASP A 100 12.00 -0.64 -31.21
CA ASP A 100 10.63 -0.50 -31.76
C ASP A 100 9.60 -0.69 -30.61
N PRO A 101 9.29 0.38 -29.84
CA PRO A 101 8.56 0.29 -28.57
C PRO A 101 7.10 -0.15 -28.69
N TYR A 102 6.60 -0.33 -29.92
CA TYR A 102 5.28 -0.89 -30.20
C TYR A 102 5.32 -2.36 -30.62
N ARG A 103 6.49 -2.91 -30.93
CA ARG A 103 6.65 -4.32 -31.32
C ARG A 103 6.84 -5.21 -30.11
N VAL A 104 6.03 -6.27 -30.01
CA VAL A 104 6.16 -7.29 -28.95
C VAL A 104 7.44 -8.08 -29.18
N ALA A 105 8.43 -7.93 -28.30
CA ALA A 105 9.65 -8.73 -28.32
C ALA A 105 9.42 -10.12 -27.72
N ARG A 106 8.70 -10.20 -26.59
CA ARG A 106 8.36 -11.48 -25.95
C ARG A 106 7.14 -11.39 -25.05
N ILE A 107 6.58 -12.56 -24.76
CA ILE A 107 5.50 -12.77 -23.80
C ILE A 107 6.10 -13.43 -22.55
N VAL A 108 5.77 -12.92 -21.38
CA VAL A 108 6.20 -13.51 -20.10
C VAL A 108 5.27 -14.67 -19.76
N ALA A 109 5.83 -15.85 -19.44
CA ALA A 109 5.05 -17.03 -19.06
C ALA A 109 4.15 -16.77 -17.83
N ASP A 110 3.00 -17.43 -17.76
CA ASP A 110 2.03 -17.35 -16.65
C ASP A 110 1.47 -15.93 -16.38
N THR A 111 1.51 -15.05 -17.38
CA THR A 111 0.97 -13.69 -17.29
C THR A 111 -0.36 -13.55 -18.02
N PRO A 112 -1.09 -12.43 -17.86
CA PRO A 112 -2.35 -12.23 -18.57
C PRO A 112 -2.25 -12.39 -20.09
N ALA A 113 -1.12 -12.04 -20.71
CA ALA A 113 -0.89 -12.19 -22.15
C ALA A 113 -0.65 -13.65 -22.60
N ASP A 114 -0.21 -14.52 -21.70
CA ASP A 114 0.10 -15.95 -21.97
C ASP A 114 -1.10 -16.88 -21.74
N LYS A 115 -2.26 -16.32 -21.34
CA LYS A 115 -3.47 -17.11 -21.12
C LYS A 115 -4.11 -17.57 -22.44
N ALA A 116 -4.61 -18.80 -22.45
CA ALA A 116 -5.34 -19.38 -23.58
C ALA A 116 -6.52 -18.50 -24.04
N GLY A 117 -6.74 -18.46 -25.36
CA GLY A 117 -7.77 -17.62 -26.00
C GLY A 117 -7.28 -16.23 -26.42
N LYS A 118 -5.99 -15.93 -26.23
CA LYS A 118 -5.31 -14.76 -26.77
C LYS A 118 -4.27 -15.24 -27.78
N ASP A 119 -4.25 -14.64 -28.96
CA ASP A 119 -3.31 -14.98 -30.03
C ASP A 119 -2.28 -13.85 -30.24
N VAL A 120 -1.73 -13.34 -29.13
CA VAL A 120 -0.62 -12.38 -29.20
C VAL A 120 0.67 -13.16 -29.37
N ARG A 121 1.58 -12.68 -30.20
CA ARG A 121 2.84 -13.34 -30.54
C ARG A 121 4.01 -12.36 -30.56
N PRO A 122 5.25 -12.82 -30.33
CA PRO A 122 6.43 -12.05 -30.67
C PRO A 122 6.39 -11.58 -32.13
N GLY A 123 6.65 -10.29 -32.34
CA GLY A 123 6.57 -9.62 -33.63
C GLY A 123 5.29 -8.83 -33.88
N ASP A 124 4.22 -9.07 -33.11
CA ASP A 124 2.99 -8.28 -33.19
C ASP A 124 3.24 -6.80 -32.83
N VAL A 125 2.46 -5.89 -33.41
CA VAL A 125 2.58 -4.44 -33.18
C VAL A 125 1.37 -3.93 -32.43
N LEU A 126 1.60 -3.22 -31.32
CA LEU A 126 0.57 -2.53 -30.58
C LEU A 126 0.06 -1.36 -31.43
N VAL A 127 -1.22 -1.41 -31.82
CA VAL A 127 -1.87 -0.35 -32.60
C VAL A 127 -2.78 0.55 -31.76
N GLY A 128 -3.15 0.12 -30.56
CA GLY A 128 -4.02 0.87 -29.67
C GLY A 128 -4.37 0.13 -28.38
N VAL A 129 -4.88 0.86 -27.39
CA VAL A 129 -5.33 0.35 -26.09
C VAL A 129 -6.77 0.84 -25.85
N ASP A 130 -7.68 -0.08 -25.53
CA ASP A 130 -9.11 0.22 -25.30
C ASP A 130 -9.75 1.05 -26.43
N GLY A 131 -9.39 0.74 -27.68
CA GLY A 131 -9.88 1.44 -28.88
C GLY A 131 -9.22 2.79 -29.17
N THR A 132 -8.28 3.24 -28.32
CA THR A 132 -7.50 4.46 -28.54
C THR A 132 -6.19 4.11 -29.26
N PRO A 133 -5.92 4.64 -30.47
CA PRO A 133 -4.66 4.39 -31.17
C PRO A 133 -3.44 4.87 -30.38
N VAL A 134 -2.31 4.17 -30.53
CA VAL A 134 -1.01 4.68 -30.08
C VAL A 134 -0.38 5.53 -31.18
N ASP A 135 0.38 6.56 -30.80
CA ASP A 135 1.10 7.42 -31.75
C ASP A 135 2.38 6.69 -32.20
N PRO A 136 2.60 6.42 -33.51
CA PRO A 136 3.76 5.67 -33.99
C PRO A 136 5.11 6.36 -33.76
#